data_AF-A0A0Q6UPH5-F1
#
_entry.id   AF-A0A0Q6UPH5-F1
#
_cell.length_a   1.000
_cell.length_b   1.000
_cell.length_c   1.000
_cell.angle_alpha   90.00
_cell.angle_beta   90.00
_cell.angle_gamma   90.00
#
_symmetry.space_group_name_H-M   'P 1'
#
loop_
_entity.id
_entity.type
_entity.pdbx_description
1 polymer ?
#
loop_
_entity_poly.entity_id
_entity_poly.type
_entity_poly.pdbx_seq_one_letter_code
_entity_poly.pdbx_strand_id
1 'polypeptide(L)'
;MTLINIRNLGVTLSAPLFSKLDIAVNAGDRIGLVAANGRGKSTLLRCIAGTLEATHGDVTRSRGLTVGYVEQDIPATLLAAPFQLAVLQALPAEQQMNESWRVDVVLESLEVPDTLRERPVGQLSGGWQRLAMLARTWVTEPDVLLLDEPTNHLDLGKIARLEEWLSALPRDMPVIISSHDRAFLDATTNRTLFLRPEQSPVFALPYTRARISLDDADASDERRYQRDMKTAQQLRQQAAKLNNIGINSGSDLLVVKTKQLKQRADKLEDAAKPAHLERSAGAIQLTNRGTHAKVLATLDDAAVTTPDGTLLFRTGKQFICQGDRIVLLGPNGAGKTRLVSMLRKAIENRETAGDGIKATPSLVLGYGDQVLADLSDSETPMRMIIRRFDVGDQRARALLAGAGMTIDMQEKPIGRLSGGQKARLGMLALRLTNPNFYLLDEPTNHLDIDGQEALEAELMAHQASCLLVSHDRRFIRTVGNRFWLIEKRRLVEVESPEDFFASAARMD
;
A
#
# COMPACT_ATOMS: atom_id res chain seq x y z
N MET A 1 23.40 20.85 3.18
CA MET A 1 23.90 20.87 1.78
C MET A 1 22.89 20.16 0.90
N THR A 2 22.52 20.71 -0.26
CA THR A 2 21.61 20.04 -1.20
C THR A 2 22.39 19.07 -2.07
N LEU A 3 21.99 17.80 -2.08
CA LEU A 3 22.69 16.73 -2.79
C LEU A 3 22.02 16.42 -4.14
N ILE A 4 20.68 16.41 -4.17
CA ILE A 4 19.87 16.23 -5.37
C ILE A 4 18.85 17.35 -5.45
N ASN A 5 18.72 17.97 -6.62
CA ASN A 5 17.75 19.01 -6.89
C ASN A 5 16.95 18.65 -8.15
N ILE A 6 15.65 18.49 -7.96
CA ILE A 6 14.67 18.12 -8.99
C ILE A 6 13.88 19.38 -9.34
N ARG A 7 13.85 19.72 -10.63
CA ARG A 7 13.15 20.92 -11.12
C ARG A 7 12.18 20.60 -12.24
N ASN A 8 10.93 21.01 -12.07
CA ASN A 8 9.84 20.84 -13.02
C ASN A 8 9.75 19.43 -13.62
N LEU A 9 10.05 18.40 -12.82
CA LEU A 9 10.16 17.03 -13.31
C LEU A 9 8.77 16.50 -13.65
N GLY A 10 8.67 15.83 -14.79
CA GLY A 10 7.44 15.16 -15.22
C GLY A 10 7.74 13.92 -16.05
N VAL A 11 6.93 12.88 -15.82
CA VAL A 11 7.04 11.62 -16.57
C VAL A 11 5.68 11.24 -17.13
N THR A 12 5.68 11.00 -18.44
CA THR A 12 4.52 10.52 -19.20
C THR A 12 4.90 9.21 -19.86
N LEU A 13 4.14 8.15 -19.54
CA LEU A 13 4.20 6.88 -20.26
C LEU A 13 3.00 6.83 -21.21
N SER A 14 2.04 5.92 -21.01
CA SER A 14 0.75 5.95 -21.72
C SER A 14 -0.16 7.09 -21.25
N ALA A 15 0.06 7.59 -20.04
CA ALA A 15 -0.63 8.72 -19.43
C ALA A 15 0.38 9.50 -18.55
N PRO A 16 0.15 10.80 -18.28
CA PRO A 16 0.99 11.55 -17.35
C PRO A 16 0.90 10.93 -15.95
N LEU A 17 2.05 10.53 -15.39
CA LEU A 17 2.13 9.96 -14.04
C LEU A 17 2.15 11.08 -13.00
N PHE A 18 3.08 12.03 -13.19
CA PHE A 18 3.23 13.24 -12.40
C PHE A 18 3.90 14.32 -13.25
N SER A 19 3.71 15.58 -12.86
CA SER A 19 4.26 16.75 -13.55
C SER A 19 4.53 17.89 -12.57
N LYS A 20 5.44 18.79 -12.97
CA LYS A 20 5.81 19.99 -12.21
C LYS A 20 6.28 19.65 -10.79
N LEU A 21 7.05 18.58 -10.66
CA LEU A 21 7.65 18.20 -9.39
C LEU A 21 8.93 19.01 -9.16
N ASP A 22 8.93 19.79 -8.09
CA ASP A 22 10.08 20.55 -7.59
C ASP A 22 10.41 20.08 -6.18
N ILE A 23 11.60 19.49 -6.00
CA ILE A 23 12.05 19.04 -4.68
C ILE A 23 13.58 19.10 -4.58
N ALA A 24 14.06 19.60 -3.44
CA ALA A 24 15.46 19.52 -3.05
C ALA A 24 15.62 18.47 -1.96
N VAL A 25 16.55 17.54 -2.19
CA VAL A 25 17.00 16.51 -1.24
C VAL A 25 18.30 16.98 -0.62
N ASN A 26 18.25 17.21 0.68
CA ASN A 26 19.37 17.72 1.47
C ASN A 26 20.00 16.61 2.31
N ALA A 27 21.24 16.83 2.73
CA ALA A 27 21.88 16.02 3.75
C ALA A 27 20.98 15.88 4.99
N GLY A 28 20.76 14.64 5.43
CA GLY A 28 19.91 14.26 6.56
C GLY A 28 18.41 14.21 6.31
N ASP A 29 17.96 14.47 5.07
CA ASP A 29 16.56 14.24 4.72
C ASP A 29 16.24 12.74 4.77
N ARG A 30 15.16 12.39 5.46
CA ARG A 30 14.55 11.05 5.45
C ARG A 30 13.16 11.21 4.85
N ILE A 31 13.04 11.05 3.54
CA ILE A 31 11.84 11.39 2.77
C ILE A 31 10.98 10.16 2.55
N GLY A 32 9.76 10.15 3.10
CA GLY A 32 8.71 9.20 2.74
C GLY A 32 8.04 9.61 1.43
N LEU A 33 8.07 8.74 0.42
CA LEU A 33 7.41 8.90 -0.86
C LEU A 33 6.07 8.15 -0.83
N VAL A 34 4.97 8.90 -0.77
CA VAL A 34 3.61 8.38 -0.73
C VAL A 34 2.90 8.71 -2.02
N ALA A 35 2.24 7.72 -2.62
CA ALA A 35 1.41 7.91 -3.80
C ALA A 35 0.38 6.77 -3.89
N ALA A 36 -0.76 7.03 -4.52
CA ALA A 36 -1.67 5.97 -4.93
C ALA A 36 -0.99 4.99 -5.91
N ASN A 37 -1.54 3.79 -5.98
CA ASN A 37 -1.01 2.73 -6.83
C ASN A 37 -0.92 3.15 -8.31
N GLY A 38 0.23 2.92 -8.93
CA GLY A 38 0.48 3.25 -10.33
C GLY A 38 0.70 4.74 -10.62
N ARG A 39 0.90 5.60 -9.60
CA ARG A 39 1.22 7.03 -9.76
C ARG A 39 2.70 7.35 -9.94
N GLY A 40 3.54 6.31 -10.11
CA GLY A 40 4.94 6.49 -10.52
C GLY A 40 5.95 6.63 -9.39
N LYS A 41 5.73 6.02 -8.21
CA LYS A 41 6.73 5.99 -7.13
C LYS A 41 8.06 5.40 -7.59
N SER A 42 8.03 4.16 -8.07
CA SER A 42 9.20 3.47 -8.66
C SER A 42 9.76 4.24 -9.84
N THR A 43 8.89 4.86 -10.66
CA THR A 43 9.30 5.71 -11.78
C THR A 43 10.11 6.92 -11.32
N LEU A 44 9.65 7.63 -10.29
CA LEU A 44 10.37 8.75 -9.70
C LEU A 44 11.71 8.31 -9.12
N LEU A 45 11.74 7.19 -8.37
CA LEU A 45 12.99 6.65 -7.83
C LEU A 45 13.98 6.28 -8.94
N ARG A 46 13.53 5.68 -10.05
CA ARG A 46 14.37 5.40 -11.23
C ARG A 46 14.90 6.67 -11.90
N CYS A 47 14.10 7.73 -11.99
CA CYS A 47 14.57 9.03 -12.46
C CYS A 47 15.65 9.61 -11.54
N ILE A 48 15.48 9.49 -10.22
CA ILE A 48 16.47 9.95 -9.23
C ILE A 48 17.74 9.09 -9.27
N ALA A 49 17.61 7.77 -9.49
CA ALA A 49 18.73 6.85 -9.68
C ALA A 49 19.46 7.05 -11.03
N GLY A 50 18.80 7.66 -12.01
CA GLY A 50 19.35 7.88 -13.36
C GLY A 50 19.18 6.68 -14.29
N THR A 51 18.35 5.72 -13.93
CA THR A 51 18.02 4.54 -14.76
C THR A 51 16.82 4.75 -15.67
N LEU A 52 16.13 5.90 -15.54
CA LEU A 52 15.02 6.30 -16.41
C LEU A 52 15.10 7.80 -16.70
N GLU A 53 15.03 8.17 -17.98
CA GLU A 53 14.93 9.58 -18.39
C GLU A 53 13.52 10.14 -18.16
N ALA A 54 13.46 11.38 -17.69
CA ALA A 54 12.19 12.08 -17.52
C ALA A 54 11.70 12.64 -18.86
N THR A 55 10.38 12.82 -18.99
CA THR A 55 9.79 13.42 -20.19
C THR A 55 10.01 14.93 -20.20
N HIS A 56 9.98 15.58 -19.03
CA HIS A 56 10.21 17.01 -18.86
C HIS A 56 10.94 17.27 -17.55
N GLY A 57 11.66 18.40 -17.49
CA GLY A 57 12.43 18.81 -16.31
C GLY A 57 13.70 17.99 -16.12
N ASP A 58 14.43 18.31 -15.06
CA ASP A 58 15.79 17.79 -14.86
C ASP A 58 16.02 17.35 -13.42
N VAL A 59 16.81 16.28 -13.26
CA VAL A 59 17.36 15.83 -11.98
C VAL A 59 18.84 16.19 -11.94
N THR A 60 19.19 17.19 -11.14
CA THR A 60 20.58 17.62 -10.94
C THR A 60 21.15 16.98 -9.67
N ARG A 61 22.32 16.35 -9.78
CA ARG A 61 23.03 15.69 -8.67
C ARG A 61 24.34 16.41 -8.39
N SER A 62 24.77 16.41 -7.14
CA SER A 62 26.11 16.88 -6.79
C SER A 62 27.19 16.06 -7.51
N ARG A 63 28.30 16.71 -7.87
CA ARG A 63 29.38 16.04 -8.61
C ARG A 63 29.98 14.91 -7.78
N GLY A 64 30.05 13.71 -8.36
CA GLY A 64 30.60 12.52 -7.70
C GLY A 64 29.62 11.78 -6.78
N LEU A 65 28.38 12.26 -6.65
CA LEU A 65 27.36 11.64 -5.81
C LEU A 65 27.02 10.22 -6.29
N THR A 66 27.18 9.23 -5.41
CA THR A 66 26.75 7.85 -5.65
C THR A 66 25.33 7.64 -5.12
N VAL A 67 24.48 7.01 -5.93
CA VAL A 67 23.09 6.72 -5.55
C VAL A 67 22.89 5.22 -5.45
N GLY A 68 22.58 4.74 -4.26
CA GLY A 68 22.20 3.37 -3.99
C GLY A 68 20.70 3.21 -4.19
N TYR A 69 20.27 2.36 -5.12
CA TYR A 69 18.86 2.08 -5.36
C TYR A 69 18.54 0.63 -5.07
N VAL A 70 17.60 0.40 -4.15
CA VAL A 70 17.03 -0.92 -3.84
C VAL A 70 15.72 -1.06 -4.60
N GLU A 71 15.75 -1.86 -5.66
CA GLU A 71 14.61 -2.12 -6.51
C GLU A 71 13.52 -2.96 -5.81
N GLN A 72 12.27 -2.76 -6.25
CA GLN A 72 11.13 -3.53 -5.77
C GLN A 72 11.21 -5.01 -6.17
N ASP A 73 11.70 -5.33 -7.37
CA ASP A 73 11.79 -6.70 -7.86
C ASP A 73 13.21 -7.23 -7.74
N ILE A 74 13.35 -8.53 -7.46
CA ILE A 74 14.65 -9.20 -7.40
C ILE A 74 15.00 -9.70 -8.81
N PRO A 75 16.11 -9.27 -9.39
CA PRO A 75 16.55 -9.78 -10.69
C PRO A 75 16.70 -11.30 -10.68
N ALA A 76 16.16 -11.96 -11.70
CA ALA A 76 16.17 -13.43 -11.80
C ALA A 76 17.59 -14.03 -11.76
N THR A 77 18.59 -13.27 -12.24
CA THR A 77 20.00 -13.65 -12.21
C THR A 77 20.55 -13.82 -10.79
N LEU A 78 19.97 -13.14 -9.79
CA LEU A 78 20.42 -13.22 -8.41
C LEU A 78 19.87 -14.44 -7.68
N LEU A 79 18.72 -14.97 -8.11
CA LEU A 79 18.03 -16.05 -7.40
C LEU A 79 18.89 -17.32 -7.30
N ALA A 80 19.76 -17.57 -8.28
CA ALA A 80 20.65 -18.71 -8.29
C ALA A 80 21.93 -18.50 -7.46
N ALA A 81 22.32 -17.25 -7.19
CA ALA A 81 23.56 -16.95 -6.48
C ALA A 81 23.41 -17.15 -4.96
N PRO A 82 24.43 -17.68 -4.27
CA PRO A 82 24.51 -17.61 -2.81
C PRO A 82 24.39 -16.17 -2.31
N PHE A 83 23.77 -15.95 -1.15
CA PHE A 83 23.56 -14.61 -0.58
C PHE A 83 24.86 -13.80 -0.57
N GLN A 84 25.92 -14.32 0.06
CA GLN A 84 27.20 -13.61 0.19
C GLN A 84 27.80 -13.28 -1.18
N LEU A 85 27.72 -14.21 -2.13
CA LEU A 85 28.22 -13.99 -3.49
C LEU A 85 27.39 -12.93 -4.22
N ALA A 86 26.07 -12.91 -4.03
CA ALA A 86 25.22 -11.89 -4.63
C ALA A 86 25.59 -10.48 -4.14
N VAL A 87 25.97 -10.34 -2.85
CA VAL A 87 26.49 -9.09 -2.26
C VAL A 87 27.86 -8.76 -2.84
N LEU A 88 28.79 -9.71 -2.86
CA LEU A 88 30.12 -9.51 -3.43
C LEU A 88 30.08 -9.05 -4.89
N GLN A 89 29.17 -9.61 -5.69
CA GLN A 89 28.98 -9.27 -7.10
C GLN A 89 28.46 -7.84 -7.34
N ALA A 90 28.03 -7.12 -6.28
CA ALA A 90 27.69 -5.70 -6.40
C ALA A 90 28.94 -4.81 -6.43
N LEU A 91 30.09 -5.29 -5.94
CA LEU A 91 31.37 -4.60 -6.04
C LEU A 91 31.96 -4.77 -7.45
N PRO A 92 32.68 -3.75 -7.98
CA PRO A 92 33.50 -3.86 -9.18
C PRO A 92 34.42 -5.09 -9.14
N ALA A 93 34.57 -5.80 -10.26
CA ALA A 93 35.32 -7.05 -10.33
C ALA A 93 36.77 -6.93 -9.80
N GLU A 94 37.40 -5.77 -10.00
CA GLU A 94 38.75 -5.47 -9.52
C GLU A 94 38.83 -5.34 -7.99
N GLN A 95 37.73 -4.97 -7.33
CA GLN A 95 37.65 -4.80 -5.88
C GLN A 95 37.25 -6.08 -5.15
N GLN A 96 36.57 -7.02 -5.81
CA GLN A 96 36.00 -8.21 -5.15
C GLN A 96 37.02 -9.03 -4.34
N MET A 97 38.26 -9.17 -4.83
CA MET A 97 39.27 -9.97 -4.13
C MET A 97 39.86 -9.25 -2.90
N ASN A 98 39.96 -7.93 -2.94
CA ASN A 98 40.61 -7.13 -1.89
C ASN A 98 39.61 -6.53 -0.89
N GLU A 99 38.36 -6.36 -1.30
CA GLU A 99 37.29 -5.73 -0.53
C GLU A 99 36.18 -6.71 -0.11
N SER A 100 36.44 -8.02 -0.22
CA SER A 100 35.50 -9.05 0.26
C SER A 100 35.12 -8.87 1.73
N TRP A 101 36.02 -8.33 2.56
CA TRP A 101 35.77 -8.00 3.96
C TRP A 101 34.60 -7.02 4.15
N ARG A 102 34.32 -6.13 3.18
CA ARG A 102 33.17 -5.21 3.24
C ARG A 102 31.86 -6.00 3.23
N VAL A 103 31.82 -7.13 2.52
CA VAL A 103 30.65 -8.01 2.50
C VAL A 103 30.36 -8.52 3.90
N ASP A 104 31.38 -8.98 4.62
CA ASP A 104 31.19 -9.51 5.98
C ASP A 104 30.68 -8.43 6.94
N VAL A 105 31.23 -7.22 6.87
CA VAL A 105 30.76 -6.06 7.65
C VAL A 105 29.31 -5.72 7.35
N VAL A 106 28.92 -5.72 6.07
CA VAL A 106 27.52 -5.44 5.67
C VAL A 106 26.58 -6.52 6.17
N LEU A 107 26.95 -7.80 6.00
CA LEU A 107 26.14 -8.92 6.45
C LEU A 107 25.97 -8.93 7.98
N GLU A 108 27.01 -8.59 8.72
CA GLU A 108 26.94 -8.40 10.18
C GLU A 108 26.04 -7.21 10.56
N SER A 109 26.18 -6.07 9.87
CA SER A 109 25.35 -4.87 10.14
C SER A 109 23.86 -5.08 9.88
N LEU A 110 23.51 -6.05 9.03
CA LEU A 110 22.15 -6.47 8.73
C LEU A 110 21.73 -7.74 9.49
N GLU A 111 22.57 -8.19 10.42
CA GLU A 111 22.35 -9.38 11.26
C GLU A 111 21.99 -10.64 10.45
N VAL A 112 22.68 -10.86 9.32
CA VAL A 112 22.43 -12.02 8.45
C VAL A 112 23.04 -13.29 9.08
N PRO A 113 22.23 -14.32 9.40
CA PRO A 113 22.74 -15.57 9.98
C PRO A 113 23.71 -16.27 9.04
N ASP A 114 24.79 -16.82 9.59
CA ASP A 114 25.83 -17.53 8.83
C ASP A 114 25.26 -18.68 7.99
N THR A 115 24.26 -19.39 8.54
CA THR A 115 23.57 -20.49 7.86
C THR A 115 22.83 -20.09 6.57
N LEU A 116 22.58 -18.79 6.36
CA LEU A 116 21.91 -18.26 5.17
C LEU A 116 22.91 -17.69 4.15
N ARG A 117 24.15 -17.36 4.55
CA ARG A 117 25.14 -16.68 3.69
C ARG A 117 25.48 -17.49 2.44
N GLU A 118 25.57 -18.81 2.57
CA GLU A 118 25.89 -19.73 1.46
C GLU A 118 24.65 -20.21 0.69
N ARG A 119 23.44 -19.93 1.18
CA ARG A 119 22.21 -20.40 0.53
C ARG A 119 21.90 -19.54 -0.71
N PRO A 120 21.43 -20.15 -1.81
CA PRO A 120 20.94 -19.40 -2.96
C PRO A 120 19.82 -18.45 -2.57
N VAL A 121 19.83 -17.21 -3.08
CA VAL A 121 18.83 -16.19 -2.75
C VAL A 121 17.41 -16.67 -3.01
N GLY A 122 17.18 -17.39 -4.11
CA GLY A 122 15.87 -17.94 -4.48
C GLY A 122 15.33 -19.00 -3.52
N GLN A 123 16.16 -19.57 -2.64
CA GLN A 123 15.76 -20.52 -1.59
C GLN A 123 15.51 -19.84 -0.23
N LEU A 124 15.82 -18.54 -0.11
CA LEU A 124 15.55 -17.76 1.09
C LEU A 124 14.07 -17.34 1.14
N SER A 125 13.59 -16.98 2.33
CA SER A 125 12.28 -16.34 2.44
C SER A 125 12.28 -14.97 1.76
N GLY A 126 11.13 -14.50 1.29
CA GLY A 126 11.01 -13.22 0.59
C GLY A 126 11.65 -12.04 1.35
N GLY A 127 11.54 -12.02 2.68
CA GLY A 127 12.18 -10.97 3.47
C GLY A 127 13.71 -11.03 3.51
N TRP A 128 14.30 -12.23 3.51
CA TRP A 128 15.75 -12.38 3.36
C TRP A 128 16.23 -12.03 1.95
N GLN A 129 15.42 -12.30 0.93
CA GLN A 129 15.72 -11.86 -0.44
C GLN A 129 15.72 -10.33 -0.55
N ARG A 130 14.78 -9.65 0.12
CA ARG A 130 14.75 -8.18 0.21
C ARG A 130 15.98 -7.62 0.94
N LEU A 131 16.37 -8.22 2.07
CA LEU A 131 17.59 -7.83 2.78
C LEU A 131 18.85 -8.09 1.95
N ALA A 132 18.89 -9.12 1.11
CA ALA A 132 20.00 -9.32 0.17
C ALA A 132 20.11 -8.17 -0.84
N MET A 133 18.99 -7.67 -1.37
CA MET A 133 19.00 -6.48 -2.24
C MET A 133 19.51 -5.24 -1.51
N LEU A 134 19.12 -5.05 -0.25
CA LEU A 134 19.63 -3.96 0.58
C LEU A 134 21.15 -4.09 0.80
N ALA A 135 21.63 -5.28 1.17
CA ALA A 135 23.04 -5.57 1.36
C ALA A 135 23.88 -5.27 0.11
N ARG A 136 23.39 -5.69 -1.06
CA ARG A 136 24.01 -5.41 -2.38
C ARG A 136 24.14 -3.91 -2.65
N THR A 137 23.15 -3.13 -2.28
CA THR A 137 23.19 -1.68 -2.46
C THR A 137 24.06 -1.01 -1.40
N TRP A 138 24.08 -1.54 -0.18
CA TRP A 138 24.83 -0.95 0.93
C TRP A 138 26.33 -1.19 0.84
N VAL A 139 26.75 -2.35 0.34
CA VAL A 139 28.18 -2.68 0.19
C VAL A 139 28.92 -1.76 -0.77
N THR A 140 28.22 -0.98 -1.61
CA THR A 140 28.84 0.01 -2.50
C THR A 140 29.07 1.36 -1.82
N GLU A 141 28.70 1.53 -0.54
CA GLU A 141 28.78 2.78 0.23
C GLU A 141 28.18 3.99 -0.51
N PRO A 142 26.86 3.97 -0.80
CA PRO A 142 26.22 5.05 -1.51
C PRO A 142 26.12 6.32 -0.65
N ASP A 143 26.20 7.50 -1.28
CA ASP A 143 25.96 8.79 -0.61
C ASP A 143 24.47 9.03 -0.35
N VAL A 144 23.59 8.47 -1.20
CA VAL A 144 22.12 8.59 -1.09
C VAL A 144 21.48 7.22 -1.24
N LEU A 145 20.51 6.89 -0.39
CA LEU A 145 19.77 5.64 -0.47
C LEU A 145 18.34 5.86 -0.97
N LEU A 146 17.93 5.07 -1.95
CA LEU A 146 16.59 5.01 -2.48
C LEU A 146 16.03 3.60 -2.23
N LEU A 147 14.95 3.51 -1.44
CA LEU A 147 14.32 2.25 -1.07
C LEU A 147 12.93 2.17 -1.67
N ASP A 148 12.70 1.23 -2.59
CA ASP A 148 11.38 1.00 -3.17
C ASP A 148 10.66 -0.18 -2.51
N GLU A 149 9.63 0.12 -1.73
CA GLU A 149 8.82 -0.83 -0.97
C GLU A 149 9.65 -1.82 -0.11
N PRO A 150 10.53 -1.31 0.78
CA PRO A 150 11.46 -2.17 1.50
C PRO A 150 10.79 -3.04 2.56
N THR A 151 9.58 -2.69 3.00
CA THR A 151 8.78 -3.46 3.98
C THR A 151 8.00 -4.61 3.37
N ASN A 152 7.86 -4.66 2.04
CA ASN A 152 7.08 -5.71 1.39
C ASN A 152 7.70 -7.09 1.64
N HIS A 153 6.85 -8.04 2.03
CA HIS A 153 7.23 -9.42 2.38
C HIS A 153 8.11 -9.56 3.63
N LEU A 154 8.27 -8.49 4.42
CA LEU A 154 8.91 -8.55 5.73
C LEU A 154 7.88 -8.89 6.81
N ASP A 155 8.32 -9.67 7.79
CA ASP A 155 7.58 -9.82 9.04
C ASP A 155 7.94 -8.71 10.01
N LEU A 156 7.18 -8.62 11.11
CA LEU A 156 7.35 -7.59 12.12
C LEU A 156 8.77 -7.51 12.69
N GLY A 157 9.45 -8.65 12.89
CA GLY A 157 10.83 -8.67 13.39
C GLY A 157 11.81 -8.10 12.37
N LYS A 158 11.70 -8.47 11.09
CA LYS A 158 12.54 -7.89 10.02
C LYS A 158 12.23 -6.43 9.76
N ILE A 159 10.98 -6.01 9.89
CA ILE A 159 10.61 -4.59 9.82
C ILE A 159 11.31 -3.83 10.95
N ALA A 160 11.25 -4.32 12.19
CA ALA A 160 11.93 -3.69 13.32
C ALA A 160 13.45 -3.58 13.11
N ARG A 161 14.09 -4.65 12.62
CA ARG A 161 15.52 -4.62 12.25
C ARG A 161 15.84 -3.58 11.19
N LEU A 162 14.99 -3.47 10.16
CA LEU A 162 15.17 -2.47 9.13
C LEU A 162 15.00 -1.05 9.69
N GLU A 163 14.05 -0.83 10.60
CA GLU A 163 13.89 0.44 11.31
C GLU A 163 15.15 0.79 12.13
N GLU A 164 15.67 -0.17 12.89
CA GLU A 164 16.88 -0.01 13.69
C GLU A 164 18.09 0.29 12.81
N TRP A 165 18.29 -0.47 11.73
CA TRP A 165 19.36 -0.23 10.76
C TRP A 165 19.27 1.15 10.12
N LEU A 166 18.07 1.58 9.69
CA LEU A 166 17.85 2.93 9.13
C LEU A 166 18.13 4.04 10.16
N SER A 167 17.84 3.78 11.43
CA SER A 167 18.11 4.71 12.53
C SER A 167 19.60 4.83 12.84
N ALA A 168 20.37 3.78 12.59
CA ALA A 168 21.82 3.72 12.78
C ALA A 168 22.62 4.33 11.63
N LEU A 169 22.00 4.61 10.48
CA LEU A 169 22.64 5.28 9.36
C LEU A 169 23.19 6.66 9.74
N PRO A 170 24.25 7.15 9.06
CA PRO A 170 24.76 8.50 9.26
C PRO A 170 23.64 9.55 9.18
N ARG A 171 23.66 10.50 10.12
CA ARG A 171 22.59 11.52 10.26
C ARG A 171 22.47 12.45 9.06
N ASP A 172 23.55 12.62 8.31
CA ASP A 172 23.68 13.50 7.15
C ASP A 172 23.49 12.76 5.81
N MET A 173 23.53 11.43 5.80
CA MET A 173 23.13 10.65 4.62
C MET A 173 21.65 10.93 4.32
N PRO A 174 21.21 11.23 3.09
CA PRO A 174 19.80 11.27 2.74
C PRO A 174 19.24 9.89 2.37
N VAL A 175 17.98 9.65 2.71
CA VAL A 175 17.24 8.43 2.33
C VAL A 175 15.87 8.80 1.79
N ILE A 176 15.46 8.20 0.66
CA ILE A 176 14.10 8.31 0.11
C ILE A 176 13.47 6.92 0.15
N ILE A 177 12.30 6.81 0.78
CA ILE A 177 11.62 5.55 1.05
C ILE A 177 10.23 5.58 0.44
N SER A 178 9.97 4.73 -0.55
CA SER A 178 8.62 4.41 -1.02
C SER A 178 8.08 3.27 -0.17
N SER A 179 6.94 3.47 0.51
CA SER A 179 6.29 2.42 1.29
C SER A 179 4.80 2.70 1.43
N HIS A 180 4.02 1.63 1.62
CA HIS A 180 2.64 1.70 2.08
C HIS A 180 2.49 1.41 3.59
N ASP A 181 3.57 1.09 4.31
CA ASP A 181 3.55 0.90 5.76
C ASP A 181 3.64 2.27 6.47
N ARG A 182 2.49 2.70 6.99
CA ARG A 182 2.34 4.00 7.67
C ARG A 182 3.16 4.08 8.96
N ALA A 183 3.25 2.98 9.71
CA ALA A 183 4.01 2.96 10.96
C ALA A 183 5.53 3.02 10.69
N PHE A 184 5.97 2.31 9.65
CA PHE A 184 7.36 2.36 9.19
C PHE A 184 7.75 3.75 8.69
N LEU A 185 6.90 4.40 7.89
CA LEU A 185 7.14 5.78 7.46
C LEU A 185 7.22 6.74 8.64
N ASP A 186 6.33 6.62 9.63
CA ASP A 186 6.40 7.47 10.84
C ASP A 186 7.68 7.24 11.66
N ALA A 187 8.17 6.00 11.72
CA ALA A 187 9.37 5.65 12.48
C ALA A 187 10.67 6.08 11.79
N THR A 188 10.71 6.06 10.45
CA THR A 188 11.95 6.17 9.67
C THR A 188 12.10 7.48 8.88
N THR A 189 11.03 8.27 8.76
CA THR A 189 11.01 9.49 7.93
C THR A 189 10.79 10.75 8.76
N ASN A 190 11.37 11.86 8.29
CA ASN A 190 11.21 13.20 8.89
C ASN A 190 10.52 14.19 7.93
N ARG A 191 10.28 13.77 6.69
CA ARG A 191 9.71 14.59 5.62
C ARG A 191 8.88 13.67 4.71
N THR A 192 7.74 14.13 4.24
CA THR A 192 6.82 13.32 3.42
C THR A 192 6.50 14.05 2.11
N LEU A 193 6.70 13.38 0.98
CA LEU A 193 6.31 13.80 -0.36
C LEU A 193 5.07 13.02 -0.78
N PHE A 194 3.96 13.72 -1.03
CA PHE A 194 2.76 13.14 -1.61
C PHE A 194 2.81 13.33 -3.13
N LEU A 195 3.13 12.27 -3.86
CA LEU A 195 3.25 12.29 -5.31
C LEU A 195 1.87 12.24 -5.95
N ARG A 196 1.52 13.33 -6.65
CA ARG A 196 0.24 13.54 -7.33
C ARG A 196 0.47 13.83 -8.82
N PRO A 197 -0.54 13.61 -9.70
CA PRO A 197 -0.45 13.93 -11.13
C PRO A 197 0.00 15.36 -11.42
N GLU A 198 -0.48 16.29 -10.60
CA GLU A 198 -0.01 17.67 -10.54
C GLU A 198 0.08 18.07 -9.08
N GLN A 199 0.97 19.02 -8.76
CA GLN A 199 1.09 19.63 -7.44
C GLN A 199 1.34 18.57 -6.36
N SER A 200 2.57 18.04 -6.34
CA SER A 200 2.98 17.08 -5.32
C SER A 200 3.51 17.82 -4.09
N PRO A 201 2.73 17.97 -2.99
CA PRO A 201 3.17 18.72 -1.83
C PRO A 201 4.21 17.93 -1.03
N VAL A 202 5.10 18.67 -0.38
CA VAL A 202 6.12 18.14 0.51
C VAL A 202 5.99 18.80 1.86
N PHE A 203 5.93 18.00 2.92
CA PHE A 203 5.86 18.47 4.30
C PHE A 203 7.08 18.01 5.06
N ALA A 204 7.71 18.89 5.84
CA ALA A 204 8.79 18.57 6.77
C ALA A 204 8.26 17.90 8.05
N LEU A 205 7.47 16.84 7.84
CA LEU A 205 6.79 16.08 8.87
C LEU A 205 6.82 14.58 8.50
N PRO A 206 6.88 13.68 9.49
CA PRO A 206 6.59 12.25 9.29
C PRO A 206 5.16 12.04 8.80
N TYR A 207 4.90 10.86 8.26
CA TYR A 207 3.70 10.54 7.49
C TYR A 207 2.38 10.95 8.16
N THR A 208 2.10 10.53 9.40
CA THR A 208 0.80 10.78 10.03
C THR A 208 0.52 12.28 10.21
N ARG A 209 1.53 13.06 10.60
CA ARG A 209 1.39 14.52 10.74
C ARG A 209 1.34 15.22 9.38
N ALA A 210 2.08 14.71 8.41
CA ALA A 210 2.04 15.20 7.04
C ALA A 210 0.67 14.95 6.38
N ARG A 211 0.01 13.82 6.66
CA ARG A 211 -1.34 13.50 6.18
C ARG A 211 -2.37 14.49 6.71
N ILE A 212 -2.34 14.81 8.00
CA ILE A 212 -3.20 15.85 8.57
C ILE A 212 -2.96 17.21 7.88
N SER A 213 -1.68 17.56 7.67
CA SER A 213 -1.32 18.82 6.99
C SER A 213 -1.76 18.85 5.53
N LEU A 214 -1.76 17.70 4.86
CA LEU A 214 -2.26 17.52 3.51
C LEU A 214 -3.77 17.76 3.46
N ASP A 215 -4.52 17.13 4.36
CA ASP A 215 -5.97 17.27 4.44
C ASP A 215 -6.37 18.73 4.72
N ASP A 216 -5.65 19.41 5.61
CA ASP A 216 -5.84 20.84 5.90
C ASP A 216 -5.52 21.74 4.70
N ALA A 217 -4.46 21.42 3.94
CA ALA A 217 -4.09 22.13 2.73
C ALA A 217 -5.15 21.94 1.64
N ASP A 218 -5.58 20.70 1.39
CA ASP A 218 -6.62 20.38 0.41
C ASP A 218 -7.96 21.03 0.76
N ALA A 219 -8.35 21.01 2.05
CA ALA A 219 -9.56 21.70 2.51
C ALA A 219 -9.46 23.23 2.35
N SER A 220 -8.27 23.81 2.51
CA SER A 220 -8.04 25.24 2.33
C SER A 220 -8.10 25.63 0.85
N ASP A 221 -7.54 24.80 -0.02
CA ASP A 221 -7.60 24.97 -1.48
C ASP A 221 -9.03 24.83 -1.99
N GLU A 222 -9.82 23.88 -1.45
CA GLU A 222 -11.24 23.75 -1.80
C GLU A 222 -12.04 25.00 -1.40
N ARG A 223 -11.82 25.53 -0.19
CA ARG A 223 -12.47 26.79 0.24
C ARG A 223 -12.08 27.97 -0.65
N ARG A 224 -10.81 28.02 -1.11
CA ARG A 224 -10.34 29.06 -2.03
C ARG A 224 -11.03 28.92 -3.38
N TYR A 225 -11.05 27.71 -3.93
CA TYR A 225 -11.73 27.39 -5.18
C TYR A 225 -13.21 27.82 -5.16
N GLN A 226 -13.95 27.42 -4.13
CA GLN A 226 -15.36 27.79 -3.97
C GLN A 226 -15.57 29.31 -3.89
N ARG A 227 -14.66 30.03 -3.21
CA ARG A 227 -14.71 31.49 -3.11
C ARG A 227 -14.45 32.15 -4.47
N ASP A 228 -13.44 31.68 -5.20
CA ASP A 228 -13.06 32.23 -6.50
C ASP A 228 -14.17 31.99 -7.53
N MET A 229 -14.74 30.77 -7.56
CA MET A 229 -15.88 30.42 -8.41
C MET A 229 -17.12 31.26 -8.10
N LYS A 230 -17.44 31.46 -6.81
CA LYS A 230 -18.56 32.33 -6.41
C LYS A 230 -18.33 33.78 -6.84
N THR A 231 -17.10 34.27 -6.73
CA THR A 231 -16.72 35.64 -7.14
C THR A 231 -16.84 35.80 -8.66
N ALA A 232 -16.35 34.84 -9.44
CA ALA A 232 -16.49 34.83 -10.89
C ALA A 232 -17.96 34.81 -11.32
N GLN A 233 -18.80 34.00 -10.67
CA GLN A 233 -20.23 33.95 -10.93
C GLN A 233 -20.91 35.31 -10.66
N GLN A 234 -20.56 35.98 -9.56
CA GLN A 234 -21.08 37.31 -9.25
C GLN A 234 -20.66 38.36 -10.30
N LEU A 235 -19.40 38.34 -10.75
CA LEU A 235 -18.91 39.22 -11.81
C LEU A 235 -19.66 38.97 -13.13
N ARG A 236 -19.96 37.72 -13.48
CA ARG A 236 -20.77 37.40 -14.66
C ARG A 236 -22.21 37.89 -14.55
N GLN A 237 -22.84 37.76 -13.40
CA GLN A 237 -24.18 38.30 -13.16
C GLN A 237 -24.20 39.83 -13.28
N GLN A 238 -23.19 40.52 -12.73
CA GLN A 238 -23.05 41.97 -12.88
C GLN A 238 -22.82 42.36 -14.34
N ALA A 239 -21.94 41.64 -15.05
CA ALA A 239 -21.70 41.86 -16.46
C ALA A 239 -22.98 41.66 -17.30
N ALA A 240 -23.77 40.62 -17.03
CA ALA A 240 -25.04 40.37 -17.73
C ALA A 240 -26.05 41.50 -17.50
N LYS A 241 -26.21 41.97 -16.25
CA LYS A 241 -27.07 43.11 -15.93
C LYS A 241 -26.62 44.38 -16.66
N LEU A 242 -25.32 44.69 -16.61
CA LEU A 242 -24.76 45.87 -17.28
C LEU A 242 -24.85 45.78 -18.80
N ASN A 243 -24.73 44.57 -19.37
CA ASN A 243 -24.89 44.35 -20.81
C ASN A 243 -26.30 44.70 -21.26
N ASN A 244 -27.32 44.21 -20.54
CA ASN A 244 -28.71 44.48 -20.87
C ASN A 244 -29.04 45.97 -20.77
N ILE A 245 -28.54 46.65 -19.73
CA ILE A 245 -28.71 48.10 -19.56
C ILE A 245 -27.95 48.86 -20.66
N GLY A 246 -26.71 48.48 -20.95
CA GLY A 246 -25.86 49.12 -21.96
C GLY A 246 -26.45 49.06 -23.37
N ILE A 247 -27.00 47.90 -23.76
CA ILE A 247 -27.68 47.71 -25.05
C ILE A 247 -28.96 48.57 -25.12
N ASN A 248 -29.78 48.55 -24.07
CA ASN A 248 -31.04 49.31 -24.05
C ASN A 248 -30.84 50.83 -23.98
N SER A 249 -29.71 51.29 -23.46
CA SER A 249 -29.39 52.73 -23.28
C SER A 249 -28.42 53.30 -24.33
N GLY A 250 -27.86 52.46 -25.21
CA GLY A 250 -26.86 52.88 -26.20
C GLY A 250 -25.54 53.37 -25.61
N SER A 251 -25.18 52.93 -24.40
CA SER A 251 -24.00 53.41 -23.68
C SER A 251 -22.75 52.56 -23.95
N ASP A 252 -21.83 53.07 -24.77
CA ASP A 252 -20.55 52.41 -25.08
C ASP A 252 -19.71 52.13 -23.83
N LEU A 253 -19.75 53.03 -22.83
CA LEU A 253 -19.02 52.88 -21.58
C LEU A 253 -19.46 51.65 -20.78
N LEU A 254 -20.77 51.35 -20.77
CA LEU A 254 -21.31 50.17 -20.10
C LEU A 254 -20.95 48.88 -20.84
N VAL A 255 -20.84 48.91 -22.17
CA VAL A 255 -20.40 47.79 -23.00
C VAL A 255 -18.92 47.47 -22.73
N VAL A 256 -18.05 48.49 -22.67
CA VAL A 256 -16.62 48.31 -22.32
C VAL A 256 -16.46 47.75 -20.91
N LYS A 257 -17.20 48.29 -19.94
CA LYS A 257 -17.17 47.81 -18.54
C LYS A 257 -17.65 46.36 -18.42
N THR A 258 -18.66 45.98 -19.20
CA THR A 258 -19.14 44.59 -19.30
C THR A 258 -18.04 43.65 -19.79
N LYS A 259 -17.30 44.05 -20.84
CA LYS A 259 -16.18 43.25 -21.38
C LYS A 259 -15.08 43.06 -20.34
N GLN A 260 -14.74 44.11 -19.59
CA GLN A 260 -13.74 44.03 -18.51
C GLN A 260 -14.17 43.10 -17.37
N LEU A 261 -15.44 43.14 -16.96
CA LEU A 261 -15.96 42.26 -15.92
C LEU A 261 -15.98 40.79 -16.36
N LYS A 262 -16.34 40.52 -17.62
CA LYS A 262 -16.24 39.17 -18.20
C LYS A 262 -14.80 38.67 -18.19
N GLN A 263 -13.85 39.47 -18.69
CA GLN A 263 -12.42 39.11 -18.67
C GLN A 263 -11.87 38.85 -17.27
N ARG A 264 -12.32 39.60 -16.25
CA ARG A 264 -11.94 39.33 -14.85
C ARG A 264 -12.53 38.04 -14.32
N ALA A 265 -13.79 37.73 -14.66
CA ALA A 265 -14.41 36.47 -14.30
C ALA A 265 -13.69 35.29 -14.97
N ASP A 266 -13.37 35.39 -16.26
CA ASP A 266 -12.67 34.35 -17.00
C ASP A 266 -11.27 34.09 -16.41
N LYS A 267 -10.51 35.15 -16.07
CA LYS A 267 -9.22 35.01 -15.37
C LYS A 267 -9.32 34.33 -14.00
N LEU A 268 -10.38 34.59 -13.25
CA LEU A 268 -10.61 33.96 -11.94
C LEU A 268 -10.96 32.48 -12.11
N GLU A 269 -11.76 32.13 -13.11
CA GLU A 269 -12.10 30.72 -13.42
C GLU A 269 -10.90 29.94 -13.95
N ASP A 270 -10.10 30.53 -14.84
CA ASP A 270 -8.89 29.90 -15.38
C ASP A 270 -7.81 29.69 -14.31
N ALA A 271 -7.73 30.59 -13.33
CA ALA A 271 -6.80 30.48 -12.21
C ALA A 271 -7.32 29.57 -11.08
N ALA A 272 -8.64 29.43 -10.95
CA ALA A 272 -9.27 28.61 -9.93
C ALA A 272 -9.05 27.13 -10.25
N LYS A 273 -8.33 26.45 -9.36
CA LYS A 273 -8.11 25.00 -9.45
C LYS A 273 -8.93 24.32 -8.36
N PRO A 274 -9.71 23.27 -8.68
CA PRO A 274 -10.37 22.47 -7.66
C PRO A 274 -9.31 21.85 -6.74
N ALA A 275 -9.66 21.60 -5.48
CA ALA A 275 -8.78 20.83 -4.62
C ALA A 275 -8.46 19.47 -5.26
N HIS A 276 -7.28 18.94 -4.95
CA HIS A 276 -6.93 17.60 -5.39
C HIS A 276 -7.85 16.59 -4.69
N LEU A 277 -8.93 16.23 -5.37
CA LEU A 277 -9.70 15.07 -5.01
C LEU A 277 -9.02 13.88 -5.65
N GLU A 278 -8.23 13.17 -4.84
CA GLU A 278 -7.94 11.78 -5.13
C GLU A 278 -9.31 11.10 -5.13
N ARG A 279 -9.87 10.88 -6.32
CA ARG A 279 -11.09 10.09 -6.46
C ARG A 279 -10.70 8.72 -5.97
N SER A 280 -10.96 8.42 -4.69
CA SER A 280 -10.82 7.09 -4.12
C SER A 280 -11.42 6.15 -5.14
N ALA A 281 -10.56 5.32 -5.73
CA ALA A 281 -10.92 4.52 -6.87
C ALA A 281 -11.87 3.41 -6.41
N GLY A 282 -13.16 3.77 -6.30
CA GLY A 282 -14.20 2.97 -5.68
C GLY A 282 -14.10 2.91 -4.16
N ALA A 283 -15.18 3.25 -3.47
CA ALA A 283 -15.30 2.94 -2.05
C ALA A 283 -15.27 1.41 -1.88
N ILE A 284 -14.33 0.89 -1.07
CA ILE A 284 -14.42 -0.50 -0.60
C ILE A 284 -15.72 -0.57 0.19
N GLN A 285 -16.64 -1.42 -0.27
CA GLN A 285 -17.92 -1.64 0.38
C GLN A 285 -18.01 -3.12 0.71
N LEU A 286 -18.17 -3.46 1.98
CA LEU A 286 -18.41 -4.80 2.48
C LEU A 286 -19.90 -4.89 2.81
N THR A 287 -20.47 -6.05 2.51
CA THR A 287 -21.87 -6.34 2.85
C THR A 287 -21.86 -7.40 3.94
N ASN A 288 -22.83 -7.33 4.85
CA ASN A 288 -22.96 -8.30 5.91
C ASN A 288 -24.36 -8.93 5.83
N ARG A 289 -24.42 -10.24 5.62
CA ARG A 289 -25.68 -10.99 5.80
C ARG A 289 -25.98 -11.08 7.28
N GLY A 290 -27.11 -10.50 7.70
CA GLY A 290 -27.66 -10.72 9.03
C GLY A 290 -27.75 -12.21 9.35
N THR A 291 -27.18 -12.62 10.47
CA THR A 291 -27.17 -14.00 10.96
C THR A 291 -27.69 -14.00 12.39
N HIS A 292 -28.58 -14.93 12.74
CA HIS A 292 -29.14 -15.05 14.09
C HIS A 292 -28.25 -15.87 15.05
N ALA A 293 -27.23 -16.54 14.52
CA ALA A 293 -26.27 -17.32 15.30
C ALA A 293 -25.24 -16.39 15.98
N LYS A 294 -25.24 -16.37 17.32
CA LYS A 294 -24.25 -15.62 18.12
C LYS A 294 -22.83 -16.19 17.98
N VAL A 295 -22.71 -17.51 17.80
CA VAL A 295 -21.43 -18.22 17.59
C VAL A 295 -21.36 -18.68 16.14
N LEU A 296 -20.32 -18.25 15.42
CA LEU A 296 -20.09 -18.55 14.01
C LEU A 296 -19.30 -19.85 13.85
N ALA A 297 -18.20 -20.00 14.60
CA ALA A 297 -17.35 -21.18 14.61
C ALA A 297 -16.85 -21.52 16.02
N THR A 298 -16.63 -22.80 16.28
CA THR A 298 -16.07 -23.33 17.53
C THR A 298 -14.83 -24.15 17.20
N LEU A 299 -13.76 -23.92 17.95
CA LEU A 299 -12.55 -24.72 17.95
C LEU A 299 -12.54 -25.51 19.26
N ASP A 300 -12.47 -26.83 19.18
CA ASP A 300 -12.53 -27.77 20.30
C ASP A 300 -11.24 -28.57 20.34
N ASP A 301 -10.20 -27.93 20.88
CA ASP A 301 -8.83 -28.45 20.98
C ASP A 301 -8.26 -29.01 19.68
N ALA A 302 -8.53 -28.32 18.56
CA ALA A 302 -8.03 -28.68 17.24
C ALA A 302 -6.50 -28.72 17.22
N ALA A 303 -5.95 -29.79 16.65
CA ALA A 303 -4.51 -29.97 16.48
C ALA A 303 -4.06 -29.38 15.13
N VAL A 304 -3.32 -28.28 15.17
CA VAL A 304 -2.78 -27.65 13.95
C VAL A 304 -1.44 -28.30 13.62
N THR A 305 -1.35 -28.91 12.44
CA THR A 305 -0.17 -29.68 12.00
C THR A 305 0.42 -29.17 10.67
N THR A 306 1.71 -29.45 10.46
CA THR A 306 2.36 -29.31 9.14
C THR A 306 1.76 -30.32 8.14
N PRO A 307 1.96 -30.13 6.82
CA PRO A 307 1.58 -31.14 5.82
C PRO A 307 2.16 -32.53 6.12
N ASP A 308 3.36 -32.58 6.70
CA ASP A 308 4.06 -33.82 7.08
C ASP A 308 3.58 -34.40 8.44
N GLY A 309 2.53 -33.82 9.04
CA GLY A 309 1.91 -34.32 10.26
C GLY A 309 2.54 -33.85 11.58
N THR A 310 3.56 -32.99 11.55
CA THR A 310 4.19 -32.47 12.78
C THR A 310 3.26 -31.49 13.48
N LEU A 311 3.03 -31.68 14.78
CA LEU A 311 2.20 -30.77 15.59
C LEU A 311 2.87 -29.40 15.76
N LEU A 312 2.19 -28.35 15.30
CA LEU A 312 2.59 -26.97 15.48
C LEU A 312 2.04 -26.44 16.81
N PHE A 313 0.71 -26.48 16.99
CA PHE A 313 0.06 -26.07 18.24
C PHE A 313 -1.33 -26.69 18.38
N ARG A 314 -1.88 -26.62 19.60
CA ARG A 314 -3.30 -26.89 19.87
C ARG A 314 -4.08 -25.63 20.14
N THR A 315 -5.29 -25.56 19.62
CA THR A 315 -6.14 -24.35 19.73
C THR A 315 -6.75 -24.18 21.11
N GLY A 316 -6.82 -25.27 21.91
CA GLY A 316 -7.72 -25.31 23.05
C GLY A 316 -9.18 -25.10 22.64
N LYS A 317 -10.03 -24.83 23.62
CA LYS A 317 -11.45 -24.52 23.38
C LYS A 317 -11.62 -23.02 23.12
N GLN A 318 -11.95 -22.66 21.90
CA GLN A 318 -12.13 -21.27 21.47
C GLN A 318 -13.43 -21.09 20.68
N PHE A 319 -13.96 -19.87 20.69
CA PHE A 319 -15.19 -19.52 20.00
C PHE A 319 -15.00 -18.26 19.19
N ILE A 320 -15.57 -18.26 17.99
CA ILE A 320 -15.68 -17.10 17.11
C ILE A 320 -17.15 -16.68 17.10
N CYS A 321 -17.42 -15.48 17.59
CA CYS A 321 -18.75 -14.90 17.68
C CYS A 321 -18.98 -13.88 16.56
N GLN A 322 -20.24 -13.52 16.36
CA GLN A 322 -20.59 -12.42 15.46
C GLN A 322 -20.08 -11.08 16.02
N GLY A 323 -19.42 -10.29 15.17
CA GLY A 323 -18.79 -9.00 15.51
C GLY A 323 -17.33 -9.11 15.98
N ASP A 324 -16.84 -10.34 16.16
CA ASP A 324 -15.45 -10.59 16.51
C ASP A 324 -14.54 -10.26 15.32
N ARG A 325 -13.53 -9.43 15.55
CA ARG A 325 -12.43 -9.12 14.64
C ARG A 325 -11.15 -9.63 15.29
N ILE A 326 -10.98 -10.94 15.19
CA ILE A 326 -9.91 -11.68 15.85
C ILE A 326 -8.63 -11.54 15.04
N VAL A 327 -7.58 -11.07 15.67
CA VAL A 327 -6.24 -11.00 15.09
C VAL A 327 -5.43 -12.22 15.53
N LEU A 328 -4.91 -12.97 14.56
CA LEU A 328 -4.05 -14.11 14.82
C LEU A 328 -2.58 -13.69 14.81
N LEU A 329 -2.00 -13.61 16.00
CA LEU A 329 -0.62 -13.24 16.28
C LEU A 329 0.26 -14.49 16.44
N GLY A 330 1.53 -14.35 16.10
CA GLY A 330 2.52 -15.41 16.28
C GLY A 330 3.68 -15.26 15.30
N PRO A 331 4.84 -15.89 15.59
CA PRO A 331 6.01 -15.80 14.73
C PRO A 331 5.76 -16.44 13.35
N ASN A 332 6.69 -16.23 12.42
CA ASN A 332 6.66 -16.90 11.14
C ASN A 332 6.88 -18.40 11.29
N GLY A 333 6.15 -19.19 10.50
CA GLY A 333 6.14 -20.64 10.66
C GLY A 333 5.33 -21.17 11.85
N ALA A 334 4.72 -20.32 12.69
CA ALA A 334 3.91 -20.75 13.83
C ALA A 334 2.64 -21.54 13.45
N GLY A 335 2.24 -21.52 12.18
CA GLY A 335 1.06 -22.22 11.68
C GLY A 335 -0.19 -21.34 11.47
N LYS A 336 -0.04 -20.00 11.39
CA LYS A 336 -1.14 -19.07 11.13
C LYS A 336 -1.97 -19.45 9.90
N THR A 337 -1.33 -19.56 8.74
CA THR A 337 -1.95 -19.98 7.47
C THR A 337 -2.53 -21.39 7.54
N ARG A 338 -1.97 -22.28 8.38
CA ARG A 338 -2.51 -23.64 8.59
C ARG A 338 -3.84 -23.58 9.33
N LEU A 339 -3.96 -22.78 10.39
CA LEU A 339 -5.22 -22.58 11.09
C LEU A 339 -6.28 -21.95 10.19
N VAL A 340 -5.91 -20.92 9.41
CA VAL A 340 -6.80 -20.30 8.41
C VAL A 340 -7.30 -21.34 7.40
N SER A 341 -6.40 -22.19 6.89
CA SER A 341 -6.75 -23.27 5.95
C SER A 341 -7.68 -24.32 6.58
N MET A 342 -7.46 -24.70 7.84
CA MET A 342 -8.32 -25.63 8.56
C MET A 342 -9.71 -25.04 8.79
N LEU A 343 -9.79 -23.77 9.21
CA LEU A 343 -11.07 -23.09 9.40
C LEU A 343 -11.85 -22.96 8.09
N ARG A 344 -11.15 -22.63 6.99
CA ARG A 344 -11.73 -22.61 5.64
C ARG A 344 -12.33 -23.97 5.27
N LYS A 345 -11.55 -25.05 5.41
CA LYS A 345 -12.02 -26.41 5.12
C LYS A 345 -13.24 -26.80 5.95
N ALA A 346 -13.25 -26.45 7.24
CA ALA A 346 -14.37 -26.73 8.13
C ALA A 346 -15.65 -25.97 7.73
N ILE A 347 -15.52 -24.81 7.10
CA ILE A 347 -16.65 -24.03 6.59
C ILE A 347 -17.16 -24.59 5.25
N GLU A 348 -16.25 -24.88 4.32
CA GLU A 348 -16.59 -25.35 2.97
C GLU A 348 -17.11 -26.80 2.99
N ASN A 349 -16.47 -27.67 3.78
CA ASN A 349 -16.74 -29.11 3.83
C ASN A 349 -17.21 -29.53 5.23
N ARG A 350 -18.41 -29.05 5.61
CA ARG A 350 -18.98 -29.26 6.95
C ARG A 350 -19.16 -30.73 7.35
N GLU A 351 -19.31 -31.63 6.37
CA GLU A 351 -19.56 -33.06 6.60
C GLU A 351 -18.27 -33.86 6.89
N THR A 352 -17.09 -33.31 6.60
CA THR A 352 -15.78 -33.96 6.83
C THR A 352 -14.96 -33.28 7.93
N ALA A 353 -15.54 -32.32 8.65
CA ALA A 353 -14.87 -31.55 9.71
C ALA A 353 -14.70 -32.37 11.02
N GLY A 354 -13.82 -33.39 10.97
CA GLY A 354 -13.40 -34.20 12.13
C GLY A 354 -12.25 -33.59 12.95
N ASP A 355 -11.66 -32.49 12.49
CA ASP A 355 -10.39 -31.95 13.01
C ASP A 355 -10.54 -30.98 14.20
N GLY A 356 -11.64 -31.08 14.95
CA GLY A 356 -11.90 -30.22 16.12
C GLY A 356 -12.34 -28.79 15.79
N ILE A 357 -12.68 -28.46 14.53
CA ILE A 357 -13.26 -27.16 14.16
C ILE A 357 -14.67 -27.37 13.61
N LYS A 358 -15.66 -26.67 14.18
CA LYS A 358 -17.07 -26.75 13.79
C LYS A 358 -17.58 -25.38 13.38
N ALA A 359 -18.04 -25.25 12.13
CA ALA A 359 -18.66 -24.04 11.61
C ALA A 359 -20.19 -24.18 11.54
N THR A 360 -20.91 -23.10 11.81
CA THR A 360 -22.38 -23.10 11.70
C THR A 360 -22.85 -23.16 10.23
N PRO A 361 -24.02 -23.77 9.94
CA PRO A 361 -24.57 -23.85 8.58
C PRO A 361 -24.85 -22.49 7.94
N SER A 362 -25.18 -21.49 8.76
CA SER A 362 -25.46 -20.12 8.32
C SER A 362 -24.20 -19.35 7.91
N LEU A 363 -23.01 -19.83 8.24
CA LEU A 363 -21.75 -19.14 7.95
C LEU A 363 -21.50 -19.12 6.43
N VAL A 364 -21.34 -17.93 5.87
CA VAL A 364 -20.97 -17.68 4.48
C VAL A 364 -19.60 -17.02 4.50
N LEU A 365 -18.59 -17.76 4.05
CA LEU A 365 -17.20 -17.32 4.07
C LEU A 365 -16.91 -16.34 2.95
N GLY A 366 -16.26 -15.24 3.32
CA GLY A 366 -15.49 -14.40 2.40
C GLY A 366 -14.00 -14.64 2.64
N TYR A 367 -13.28 -15.19 1.67
CA TYR A 367 -11.84 -15.41 1.78
C TYR A 367 -11.10 -14.60 0.73
N GLY A 368 -10.27 -13.65 1.17
CA GLY A 368 -9.62 -12.65 0.29
C GLY A 368 -8.74 -13.27 -0.79
N ASP A 369 -7.94 -14.27 -0.42
CA ASP A 369 -6.92 -14.85 -1.29
C ASP A 369 -7.50 -15.79 -2.36
N GLN A 370 -8.61 -16.48 -2.08
CA GLN A 370 -9.31 -17.30 -3.08
C GLN A 370 -9.93 -16.47 -4.19
N VAL A 371 -10.47 -15.28 -3.89
CA VAL A 371 -11.08 -14.48 -4.97
C VAL A 371 -10.02 -14.00 -5.95
N LEU A 372 -8.81 -13.71 -5.49
CA LEU A 372 -7.66 -13.33 -6.33
C LEU A 372 -7.04 -14.53 -7.05
N ALA A 373 -6.89 -15.66 -6.37
CA ALA A 373 -6.37 -16.90 -6.94
C ALA A 373 -7.33 -17.57 -7.93
N ASP A 374 -8.65 -17.40 -7.75
CA ASP A 374 -9.69 -17.88 -8.67
C ASP A 374 -9.86 -16.97 -9.91
N LEU A 375 -9.14 -15.84 -10.00
CA LEU A 375 -9.18 -14.98 -11.18
C LEU A 375 -8.48 -15.69 -12.34
N SER A 376 -9.26 -16.15 -13.32
CA SER A 376 -8.69 -16.61 -14.59
C SER A 376 -8.10 -15.42 -15.34
N ASP A 377 -6.79 -15.44 -15.58
CA ASP A 377 -6.09 -14.39 -16.34
C ASP A 377 -6.64 -14.20 -17.76
N SER A 378 -7.32 -15.22 -18.31
CA SER A 378 -7.93 -15.22 -19.63
C SER A 378 -9.36 -14.65 -19.67
N GLU A 379 -10.06 -14.62 -18.53
CA GLU A 379 -11.44 -14.11 -18.45
C GLU A 379 -11.45 -12.57 -18.33
N THR A 380 -12.54 -11.92 -18.71
CA THR A 380 -12.70 -10.47 -18.53
C THR A 380 -13.44 -10.16 -17.22
N PRO A 381 -13.21 -9.01 -16.57
CA PRO A 381 -13.93 -8.63 -15.35
C PRO A 381 -15.46 -8.67 -15.51
N MET A 382 -15.96 -8.23 -16.66
CA MET A 382 -17.39 -8.30 -16.98
C MET A 382 -17.91 -9.74 -16.98
N ARG A 383 -17.24 -10.63 -17.71
CA ARG A 383 -17.68 -12.01 -17.86
C ARG A 383 -17.62 -12.76 -16.53
N MET A 384 -16.57 -12.51 -15.75
CA MET A 384 -16.41 -13.07 -14.39
C MET A 384 -17.58 -12.67 -13.49
N ILE A 385 -17.92 -11.38 -13.43
CA ILE A 385 -18.97 -10.86 -12.55
C ILE A 385 -20.36 -11.37 -12.96
N ILE A 386 -20.66 -11.34 -14.27
CA ILE A 386 -21.92 -11.85 -14.81
C ILE A 386 -22.05 -13.35 -14.51
N ARG A 387 -21.01 -14.14 -14.81
CA ARG A 387 -21.02 -15.60 -14.62
C ARG A 387 -21.14 -16.01 -13.15
N ARG A 388 -20.44 -15.32 -12.24
CA ARG A 388 -20.34 -15.73 -10.83
C ARG A 388 -21.52 -15.26 -9.98
N PHE A 389 -22.14 -14.13 -10.33
CA PHE A 389 -23.18 -13.50 -9.51
C PHE A 389 -24.52 -13.33 -10.23
N ASP A 390 -24.65 -13.82 -11.47
CA ASP A 390 -25.85 -13.75 -12.30
C ASP A 390 -26.45 -12.32 -12.37
N VAL A 391 -25.56 -11.34 -12.52
CA VAL A 391 -25.94 -9.93 -12.67
C VAL A 391 -26.00 -9.57 -14.15
N GLY A 392 -27.06 -8.90 -14.58
CA GLY A 392 -27.19 -8.45 -15.97
C GLY A 392 -26.11 -7.42 -16.35
N ASP A 393 -25.79 -7.34 -17.65
CA ASP A 393 -24.71 -6.52 -18.22
C ASP A 393 -24.67 -5.07 -17.71
N GLN A 394 -25.82 -4.39 -17.69
CA GLN A 394 -25.89 -2.99 -17.24
C GLN A 394 -25.47 -2.84 -15.77
N ARG A 395 -25.90 -3.78 -14.92
CA ARG A 395 -25.55 -3.79 -13.49
C ARG A 395 -24.09 -4.17 -13.28
N ALA A 396 -23.57 -5.14 -14.04
CA ALA A 396 -22.15 -5.51 -14.00
C ALA A 396 -21.24 -4.31 -14.35
N ARG A 397 -21.57 -3.57 -15.42
CA ARG A 397 -20.84 -2.36 -15.83
C ARG A 397 -20.84 -1.30 -14.74
N ALA A 398 -21.99 -1.06 -14.11
CA ALA A 398 -22.12 -0.08 -13.02
C ALA A 398 -21.31 -0.49 -11.78
N LEU A 399 -21.35 -1.79 -11.41
CA LEU A 399 -20.59 -2.33 -10.29
C LEU A 399 -19.07 -2.23 -10.52
N LEU A 400 -18.61 -2.59 -11.71
CA LEU A 400 -17.21 -2.52 -12.10
C LEU A 400 -16.72 -1.06 -12.19
N ALA A 401 -17.52 -0.16 -12.77
CA ALA A 401 -17.22 1.27 -12.78
C ALA A 401 -17.13 1.83 -11.34
N GLY A 402 -18.03 1.39 -10.46
CA GLY A 402 -18.01 1.72 -9.04
C GLY A 402 -16.78 1.19 -8.30
N ALA A 403 -16.18 0.09 -8.75
CA ALA A 403 -14.90 -0.45 -8.25
C ALA A 403 -13.66 0.18 -8.92
N GLY A 404 -13.84 1.25 -9.71
CA GLY A 404 -12.76 1.95 -10.39
C GLY A 404 -12.26 1.28 -11.68
N MET A 405 -13.00 0.33 -12.25
CA MET A 405 -12.66 -0.30 -13.53
C MET A 405 -13.27 0.50 -14.69
N THR A 406 -12.41 1.05 -15.55
CA THR A 406 -12.87 1.76 -16.77
C THR A 406 -13.51 0.80 -17.77
N ILE A 407 -14.32 1.32 -18.69
CA ILE A 407 -15.00 0.52 -19.73
C ILE A 407 -13.99 -0.34 -20.50
N ASP A 408 -12.83 0.22 -20.85
CA ASP A 408 -11.76 -0.51 -21.54
C ASP A 408 -11.15 -1.64 -20.69
N MET A 409 -11.02 -1.46 -19.37
CA MET A 409 -10.53 -2.51 -18.46
C MET A 409 -11.55 -3.64 -18.29
N GLN A 410 -12.84 -3.32 -18.34
CA GLN A 410 -13.94 -4.26 -18.15
C GLN A 410 -13.99 -5.35 -19.25
N GLU A 411 -13.49 -5.04 -20.44
CA GLU A 411 -13.49 -5.93 -21.61
C GLU A 411 -12.11 -6.58 -21.89
N LYS A 412 -11.05 -6.17 -21.18
CA LYS A 412 -9.72 -6.75 -21.30
C LYS A 412 -9.55 -7.99 -20.39
N PRO A 413 -8.68 -8.95 -20.76
CA PRO A 413 -8.37 -10.08 -19.91
C PRO A 413 -7.80 -9.63 -18.55
N ILE A 414 -8.22 -10.31 -17.48
CA ILE A 414 -7.80 -10.00 -16.10
C ILE A 414 -6.29 -10.05 -15.94
N GLY A 415 -5.59 -10.90 -16.70
CA GLY A 415 -4.12 -10.99 -16.69
C GLY A 415 -3.39 -9.69 -17.07
N ARG A 416 -4.07 -8.74 -17.74
CA ARG A 416 -3.52 -7.43 -18.09
C ARG A 416 -3.75 -6.35 -17.04
N LEU A 417 -4.52 -6.66 -16.00
CA LEU A 417 -4.78 -5.72 -14.90
C LEU A 417 -3.57 -5.66 -13.97
N SER A 418 -3.30 -4.47 -13.42
CA SER A 418 -2.29 -4.31 -12.37
C SER A 418 -2.71 -5.04 -11.09
N GLY A 419 -1.76 -5.33 -10.19
CA GLY A 419 -2.05 -5.98 -8.91
C GLY A 419 -3.13 -5.25 -8.10
N GLY A 420 -3.08 -3.92 -8.04
CA GLY A 420 -4.11 -3.11 -7.37
C GLY A 420 -5.48 -3.18 -8.06
N GLN A 421 -5.53 -3.29 -9.39
CA GLN A 421 -6.79 -3.51 -10.12
C GLN A 421 -7.35 -4.91 -9.86
N LYS A 422 -6.51 -5.95 -9.86
CA LYS A 422 -6.92 -7.31 -9.47
C LYS A 422 -7.45 -7.34 -8.05
N ALA A 423 -6.77 -6.68 -7.10
CA ALA A 423 -7.22 -6.52 -5.71
C ALA A 423 -8.63 -5.89 -5.62
N ARG A 424 -8.90 -4.82 -6.38
CA ARG A 424 -10.23 -4.18 -6.42
C ARG A 424 -11.30 -5.08 -7.03
N LEU A 425 -10.98 -5.81 -8.10
CA LEU A 425 -11.91 -6.80 -8.68
C LEU A 425 -12.24 -7.91 -7.66
N GLY A 426 -11.21 -8.39 -6.97
CA GLY A 426 -11.35 -9.37 -5.90
C GLY A 426 -12.24 -8.87 -4.78
N MET A 427 -12.06 -7.62 -4.35
CA MET A 427 -12.89 -6.98 -3.33
C MET A 427 -14.35 -6.81 -3.78
N LEU A 428 -14.58 -6.43 -5.04
CA LEU A 428 -15.94 -6.37 -5.60
C LEU A 428 -16.60 -7.75 -5.59
N ALA A 429 -15.90 -8.78 -6.04
CA ALA A 429 -16.43 -10.13 -6.04
C ALA A 429 -16.70 -10.64 -4.60
N LEU A 430 -15.81 -10.36 -3.65
CA LEU A 430 -16.01 -10.65 -2.23
C LEU A 430 -17.29 -9.98 -1.68
N ARG A 431 -17.49 -8.70 -2.02
CA ARG A 431 -18.71 -7.95 -1.66
C ARG A 431 -19.97 -8.59 -2.25
N LEU A 432 -19.93 -9.02 -3.51
CA LEU A 432 -21.09 -9.62 -4.17
C LEU A 432 -21.43 -11.00 -3.61
N THR A 433 -20.44 -11.73 -3.05
CA THR A 433 -20.68 -12.96 -2.28
C THR A 433 -21.53 -12.70 -1.03
N ASN A 434 -21.52 -11.47 -0.50
CA ASN A 434 -22.25 -11.06 0.70
C ASN A 434 -21.98 -11.99 1.91
N PRO A 435 -20.70 -12.15 2.31
CA PRO A 435 -20.32 -13.03 3.40
C PRO A 435 -20.74 -12.46 4.76
N ASN A 436 -20.83 -13.33 5.76
CA ASN A 436 -21.05 -12.93 7.17
C ASN A 436 -19.84 -13.22 8.06
N PHE A 437 -18.81 -13.87 7.51
CA PHE A 437 -17.54 -14.09 8.17
C PHE A 437 -16.40 -13.97 7.16
N TYR A 438 -15.38 -13.18 7.48
CA TYR A 438 -14.24 -12.92 6.62
C TYR A 438 -12.98 -13.63 7.15
N LEU A 439 -12.30 -14.38 6.29
CA LEU A 439 -10.94 -14.84 6.53
C LEU A 439 -10.00 -13.98 5.70
N LEU A 440 -9.16 -13.21 6.38
CA LEU A 440 -8.29 -12.20 5.77
C LEU A 440 -6.83 -12.56 6.09
N ASP A 441 -6.11 -13.13 5.13
CA ASP A 441 -4.67 -13.40 5.26
C ASP A 441 -3.91 -12.32 4.48
N GLU A 442 -3.16 -11.49 5.19
CA GLU A 442 -2.48 -10.29 4.71
C GLU A 442 -3.32 -9.39 3.77
N PRO A 443 -4.50 -8.91 4.23
CA PRO A 443 -5.45 -8.21 3.36
C PRO A 443 -4.97 -6.82 2.89
N THR A 444 -3.96 -6.26 3.56
CA THR A 444 -3.35 -4.97 3.21
C THR A 444 -2.25 -5.10 2.18
N ASN A 445 -1.78 -6.32 1.88
CA ASN A 445 -0.79 -6.53 0.84
C ASN A 445 -1.35 -6.08 -0.52
N HIS A 446 -0.54 -5.34 -1.27
CA HIS A 446 -0.89 -4.75 -2.58
C HIS A 446 -1.94 -3.63 -2.56
N LEU A 447 -2.46 -3.23 -1.40
CA LEU A 447 -3.27 -2.03 -1.26
C LEU A 447 -2.38 -0.81 -1.07
N ASP A 448 -2.76 0.30 -1.70
CA ASP A 448 -2.20 1.60 -1.36
C ASP A 448 -2.77 2.10 -0.03
N ILE A 449 -2.20 3.18 0.50
CA ILE A 449 -2.58 3.74 1.80
C ILE A 449 -4.08 4.08 1.85
N ASP A 450 -4.63 4.72 0.81
CA ASP A 450 -6.06 5.02 0.77
C ASP A 450 -6.91 3.75 0.71
N GLY A 451 -6.46 2.71 -0.01
CA GLY A 451 -7.11 1.40 -0.04
C GLY A 451 -7.10 0.70 1.32
N GLN A 452 -6.00 0.79 2.08
CA GLN A 452 -5.91 0.29 3.45
C GLN A 452 -6.90 1.04 4.35
N GLU A 453 -6.90 2.38 4.32
CA GLU A 453 -7.81 3.22 5.12
C GLU A 453 -9.29 2.93 4.79
N ALA A 454 -9.61 2.73 3.51
CA ALA A 454 -10.95 2.36 3.08
C ALA A 454 -11.36 0.98 3.60
N LEU A 455 -10.46 0.00 3.58
CA LEU A 455 -10.73 -1.34 4.11
C LEU A 455 -10.95 -1.31 5.62
N GLU A 456 -10.12 -0.56 6.35
CA GLU A 456 -10.25 -0.35 7.80
C GLU A 456 -11.61 0.25 8.16
N ALA A 457 -11.95 1.36 7.50
CA ALA A 457 -13.21 2.06 7.72
C ALA A 457 -14.41 1.14 7.49
N GLU A 458 -14.36 0.33 6.44
CA GLU A 458 -15.46 -0.54 6.06
C GLU A 458 -15.63 -1.74 7.02
N LEU A 459 -14.53 -2.38 7.42
CA LEU A 459 -14.55 -3.46 8.42
C LEU A 459 -15.12 -2.98 9.76
N MET A 460 -14.80 -1.73 10.14
CA MET A 460 -15.27 -1.11 11.37
C MET A 460 -16.73 -0.67 11.28
N ALA A 461 -17.13 0.00 10.19
CA ALA A 461 -18.50 0.49 10.00
C ALA A 461 -19.54 -0.64 9.96
N HIS A 462 -19.19 -1.78 9.34
CA HIS A 462 -20.09 -2.92 9.20
C HIS A 462 -20.01 -3.93 10.34
N GLN A 463 -19.17 -3.67 11.36
CA GLN A 463 -18.86 -4.62 12.44
C GLN A 463 -18.64 -6.03 11.89
N ALA A 464 -17.83 -6.12 10.83
CA ALA A 464 -17.59 -7.37 10.13
C ALA A 464 -17.03 -8.40 11.13
N SER A 465 -17.50 -9.65 11.02
CA SER A 465 -16.92 -10.75 11.78
C SER A 465 -15.76 -11.31 10.98
N CYS A 466 -14.55 -11.29 11.51
CA CYS A 466 -13.38 -11.75 10.79
C CYS A 466 -12.32 -12.40 11.68
N LEU A 467 -11.55 -13.31 11.06
CA LEU A 467 -10.25 -13.74 11.55
C LEU A 467 -9.21 -13.18 10.57
N LEU A 468 -8.29 -12.37 11.09
CA LEU A 468 -7.31 -11.65 10.29
C LEU A 468 -5.88 -12.00 10.70
N VAL A 469 -5.02 -12.17 9.70
CA VAL A 469 -3.56 -12.28 9.81
C VAL A 469 -3.00 -11.08 9.06
N SER A 470 -2.16 -10.28 9.70
CA SER A 470 -1.50 -9.16 9.05
C SER A 470 -0.17 -8.87 9.73
N HIS A 471 0.76 -8.28 8.98
CA HIS A 471 1.97 -7.65 9.51
C HIS A 471 1.85 -6.12 9.68
N ASP A 472 0.74 -5.49 9.26
CA ASP A 472 0.53 -4.04 9.44
C ASP A 472 0.08 -3.73 10.88
N ARG A 473 0.99 -3.16 11.68
CA ARG A 473 0.77 -2.77 13.08
C ARG A 473 -0.42 -1.81 13.24
N ARG A 474 -0.59 -0.87 12.30
CA ARG A 474 -1.67 0.13 12.36
C ARG A 474 -3.01 -0.50 12.00
N PHE A 475 -3.04 -1.37 11.00
CA PHE A 475 -4.24 -2.13 10.63
C PHE A 475 -4.72 -3.01 11.79
N ILE A 476 -3.80 -3.75 12.41
CA ILE A 476 -4.09 -4.61 13.58
C ILE A 476 -4.70 -3.80 14.73
N ARG A 477 -4.08 -2.67 15.10
CA ARG A 477 -4.56 -1.80 16.19
C ARG A 477 -5.92 -1.18 15.90
N THR A 478 -6.19 -0.86 14.64
CA THR A 478 -7.42 -0.15 14.24
C THR A 478 -8.60 -1.11 14.12
N VAL A 479 -8.39 -2.29 13.53
CA VAL A 479 -9.45 -3.24 13.19
C VAL A 479 -9.68 -4.27 14.30
N GLY A 480 -8.61 -4.77 14.92
CA GLY A 480 -8.66 -5.86 15.88
C GLY A 480 -9.40 -5.52 17.18
N ASN A 481 -10.26 -6.41 17.65
CA ASN A 481 -10.90 -6.30 18.97
C ASN A 481 -10.71 -7.52 19.88
N ARG A 482 -10.14 -8.61 19.34
CA ARG A 482 -9.71 -9.81 20.08
C ARG A 482 -8.38 -10.26 19.50
N PHE A 483 -7.48 -10.80 20.32
CA PHE A 483 -6.13 -11.17 19.89
C PHE A 483 -5.83 -12.59 20.32
N TRP A 484 -5.52 -13.45 19.35
CA TRP A 484 -5.10 -14.83 19.59
C TRP A 484 -3.61 -14.96 19.29
N LEU A 485 -2.80 -15.28 20.29
CA LEU A 485 -1.36 -15.46 20.18
C LEU A 485 -1.03 -16.96 20.15
N ILE A 486 -0.24 -17.37 19.15
CA ILE A 486 0.38 -18.69 19.12
C ILE A 486 1.70 -18.63 19.89
N GLU A 487 1.72 -19.19 21.10
CA GLU A 487 2.90 -19.24 21.96
C GLU A 487 3.03 -20.64 22.58
N LYS A 488 4.27 -21.16 22.68
CA LYS A 488 4.57 -22.45 23.36
C LYS A 488 3.66 -23.61 22.90
N ARG A 489 3.43 -23.71 21.59
CA ARG A 489 2.55 -24.71 20.94
C ARG A 489 1.09 -24.68 21.42
N ARG A 490 0.61 -23.53 21.88
CA ARG A 490 -0.80 -23.30 22.25
C ARG A 490 -1.31 -22.01 21.64
N LEU A 491 -2.62 -21.96 21.39
CA LEU A 491 -3.33 -20.73 21.05
C LEU A 491 -3.89 -20.14 22.34
N VAL A 492 -3.46 -18.93 22.70
CA VAL A 492 -3.91 -18.21 23.89
C VAL A 492 -4.55 -16.89 23.48
N GLU A 493 -5.58 -16.46 24.19
CA GLU A 493 -6.15 -15.13 23.99
C GLU A 493 -5.39 -14.12 24.86
N VAL A 494 -5.05 -12.98 24.28
CA VAL A 494 -4.33 -11.88 24.93
C VAL A 494 -5.14 -10.59 24.85
N GLU A 495 -4.92 -9.69 25.80
CA GLU A 495 -5.69 -8.43 25.88
C GLU A 495 -5.29 -7.42 24.79
N SER A 496 -4.03 -7.44 24.36
CA SER A 496 -3.50 -6.49 23.37
C SER A 496 -2.40 -7.11 22.51
N PRO A 497 -2.13 -6.54 21.32
CA PRO A 497 -1.03 -6.99 20.45
C PRO A 497 0.33 -6.38 20.83
N GLU A 498 0.39 -5.46 21.80
CA GLU A 498 1.58 -4.64 22.05
C GLU A 498 2.77 -5.45 22.59
N ASP A 499 2.51 -6.42 23.48
CA ASP A 499 3.56 -7.32 23.98
C ASP A 499 4.13 -8.18 22.85
N PHE A 500 3.28 -8.60 21.91
CA PHE A 500 3.72 -9.31 20.71
C PHE A 500 4.56 -8.40 19.80
N PHE A 501 4.18 -7.14 19.60
CA PHE A 501 4.99 -6.21 18.81
C PHE A 501 6.35 -5.91 19.45
N ALA A 502 6.38 -5.70 20.77
CA ALA A 502 7.60 -5.44 21.51
C ALA A 502 8.52 -6.67 21.54
N SER A 503 7.96 -7.87 21.68
CA SER A 503 8.74 -9.12 21.61
C SER A 503 9.19 -9.44 20.19
N ALA A 504 8.37 -9.21 19.16
CA ALA A 504 8.76 -9.42 17.77
C ALA A 504 9.94 -8.53 17.36
N ALA A 505 10.05 -7.31 17.91
CA ALA A 505 11.21 -6.46 17.72
C ALA A 505 12.49 -7.01 18.39
N ARG A 506 12.35 -7.88 19.39
CA ARG A 506 13.47 -8.50 20.15
C ARG A 506 13.73 -9.96 19.79
N MET A 507 12.81 -10.61 19.07
CA MET A 507 12.87 -12.01 18.68
C MET A 507 13.45 -12.11 17.27
N ASP A 508 14.77 -12.22 17.21
CA ASP A 508 15.53 -13.25 16.50
C ASP A 508 17.02 -12.98 16.80
#